data_AF-A0A3N5T0W7-F1
#
_entry.id   AF-A0A3N5T0W7-F1
#
_cell.length_a   1.000
_cell.length_b   1.000
_cell.length_c   1.000
_cell.angle_alpha   90.00
_cell.angle_beta   90.00
_cell.angle_gamma   90.00
#
_symmetry.space_group_name_H-M   'P 1'
#
loop_
_entity.id
_entity.type
_entity.pdbx_description
1 polymer ?
#
loop_
_entity_poly.entity_id
_entity_poly.type
_entity_poly.pdbx_seq_one_letter_code
_entity_poly.pdbx_strand_id
1 'polypeptide(L)'
;MDIQTVFKKLINPMPDPKPAVPRANAPLVVKDIIAPPSIEVDFDNLKIGSYFYRTMFVSGYPRFVSANWLEPLISFNHTLDIAMYIYPTRSEEVLENLKRKVGEMEATIQSDMKRGHVVEPSVQVALEDALALQQELAKGAQRFFQFGLYVTIPAKSLDDLNKTTKQVEATLASLLIVTKRATLQMEEGLKTTLPTGQDRLTITRNMDTTSLATTFPFTTSELTANEGILYGINQHNDSLVIFDRFSLENANTVVFGKSGSGKSYMVKLEILRSLMFDTDVIVIDPENEYETLTHALGGEYIRFHFGTTTKINPFDLALLHQERSTQEDSELNQKILSLHGFFRVVMGKLTSSEDALLDRALILTYKQKGITPDPATQDKEPPLMEDLYKTLVGMEDEVARGLADRIEKFVKGSLVGIFDQQTNIEIRNQLTV
;
A
#
# COMPACT_ATOMS: atom_id res chain seq x y z
N MET A 1 5.13 -31.02 69.72
CA MET A 1 5.30 -30.13 68.56
C MET A 1 6.75 -29.69 68.56
N ASP A 2 7.52 -30.06 67.55
CA ASP A 2 8.99 -29.88 67.52
C ASP A 2 9.36 -28.40 67.34
N ILE A 3 10.20 -27.88 68.23
CA ILE A 3 10.66 -26.48 68.28
C ILE A 3 11.41 -26.09 67.00
N GLN A 4 12.13 -27.03 66.38
CA GLN A 4 12.82 -26.77 65.12
C GLN A 4 11.84 -26.46 63.98
N THR A 5 10.68 -27.13 63.96
CA THR A 5 9.65 -26.96 62.94
C THR A 5 8.93 -25.62 63.05
N VAL A 6 8.81 -25.09 64.27
CA VAL A 6 8.22 -23.76 64.52
C VAL A 6 9.18 -22.65 64.07
N PHE A 7 10.48 -22.78 64.36
CA PHE A 7 11.50 -21.82 63.92
C PHE A 7 11.66 -21.79 62.39
N LYS A 8 11.56 -22.94 61.72
CA LYS A 8 11.67 -23.03 60.25
C LYS A 8 10.52 -22.29 59.53
N LYS A 9 9.30 -22.33 60.09
CA LYS A 9 8.12 -21.61 59.56
C LYS A 9 8.16 -20.10 59.82
N LEU A 10 8.84 -19.66 60.87
CA LEU A 10 9.00 -18.23 61.20
C LEU A 10 10.04 -17.53 60.30
N ILE A 11 11.07 -18.26 59.86
CA ILE A 11 12.17 -17.70 59.06
C ILE A 11 11.89 -17.78 57.55
N ASN A 12 11.08 -18.72 57.09
CA ASN A 12 10.75 -18.87 55.67
C ASN A 12 9.21 -18.98 55.47
N PRO A 13 8.49 -17.86 55.23
CA PRO A 13 7.04 -17.87 55.15
C PRO A 13 6.49 -18.41 53.82
N MET A 14 7.36 -18.68 52.84
CA MET A 14 6.94 -19.30 51.58
C MET A 14 6.88 -20.83 51.72
N PRO A 15 5.81 -21.48 51.22
CA PRO A 15 5.79 -22.94 51.13
C PRO A 15 6.94 -23.41 50.23
N ASP A 16 7.62 -24.49 50.59
CA ASP A 16 8.61 -25.13 49.72
C ASP A 16 7.99 -25.35 48.33
N PRO A 17 8.68 -25.00 47.22
CA PRO A 17 8.15 -25.21 45.88
C PRO A 17 7.79 -26.68 45.77
N LYS A 18 6.52 -26.97 45.48
CA LYS A 18 6.08 -28.35 45.25
C LYS A 18 6.97 -28.91 44.13
N PRO A 19 7.76 -29.98 44.38
CA PRO A 19 8.52 -30.58 43.30
C PRO A 19 7.54 -30.97 42.20
N ALA A 20 7.81 -30.54 40.97
CA ALA A 20 7.04 -30.95 39.82
C ALA A 20 7.02 -32.47 39.81
N VAL A 21 5.82 -33.07 39.94
CA VAL A 21 5.67 -34.52 39.89
C VAL A 21 6.18 -34.96 38.51
N PRO A 22 7.26 -35.76 38.42
CA PRO A 22 7.71 -36.24 37.13
C PRO A 22 6.60 -37.12 36.57
N ARG A 23 6.00 -36.74 35.45
CA ARG A 23 5.13 -37.64 34.67
C ARG A 23 6.02 -38.66 33.97
N ALA A 24 6.65 -39.54 34.74
CA ALA A 24 7.38 -40.67 34.18
C ALA A 24 6.35 -41.59 33.50
N ASN A 25 6.43 -41.68 32.16
CA ASN A 25 5.70 -42.60 31.26
C ASN A 25 4.39 -42.11 30.59
N ALA A 26 4.10 -40.81 30.55
CA ALA A 26 3.04 -40.33 29.64
C ALA A 26 3.62 -40.17 28.21
N PRO A 27 2.89 -40.59 27.15
CA PRO A 27 3.30 -40.27 25.78
C PRO A 27 3.36 -38.75 25.61
N LEU A 28 4.37 -38.25 24.87
CA LEU A 28 4.50 -36.83 24.56
C LEU A 28 3.19 -36.33 23.96
N VAL A 29 2.58 -35.31 24.57
CA VAL A 29 1.44 -34.62 23.97
C VAL A 29 1.94 -33.45 23.13
N VAL A 30 1.11 -32.96 22.20
CA VAL A 30 1.46 -31.81 21.33
C VAL A 30 1.95 -30.61 22.15
N LYS A 31 1.37 -30.38 23.34
CA LYS A 31 1.79 -29.32 24.27
C LYS A 31 3.25 -29.47 24.72
N ASP A 32 3.73 -30.69 24.93
CA ASP A 32 5.11 -30.96 25.35
C ASP A 32 6.11 -30.71 24.20
N ILE A 33 5.67 -30.87 22.95
CA ILE A 33 6.49 -30.66 21.74
C ILE A 33 6.64 -29.16 21.44
N ILE A 34 5.58 -28.37 21.65
CA ILE A 34 5.57 -26.92 21.36
C ILE A 34 6.01 -26.06 22.54
N ALA A 35 6.04 -26.60 23.76
CA ALA A 35 6.45 -25.85 24.93
C ALA A 35 7.95 -25.50 24.86
N PRO A 36 8.36 -24.31 25.30
CA PRO A 36 9.76 -23.96 25.38
C PRO A 36 10.49 -24.87 26.39
N PRO A 37 11.79 -25.13 26.19
CA PRO A 37 12.57 -26.01 27.07
C PRO A 37 12.70 -25.47 28.49
N SER A 38 12.70 -24.14 28.66
CA SER A 38 12.68 -23.46 29.95
C SER A 38 12.06 -22.08 29.83
N ILE A 39 11.50 -21.63 30.96
CA ILE A 39 11.03 -20.26 31.16
C ILE A 39 11.63 -19.78 32.48
N GLU A 40 12.41 -18.71 32.45
CA GLU A 40 12.91 -18.04 33.65
C GLU A 40 12.01 -16.82 33.91
N VAL A 41 11.35 -16.76 35.07
CA VAL A 41 10.46 -15.65 35.44
C VAL A 41 11.16 -14.80 36.50
N ASP A 42 11.37 -13.53 36.18
CA ASP A 42 11.93 -12.53 37.08
C ASP A 42 10.84 -11.51 37.46
N PHE A 43 11.16 -10.57 38.34
CA PHE A 43 10.25 -9.55 38.84
C PHE A 43 9.72 -8.64 37.73
N ASP A 44 10.58 -8.20 36.81
CA ASP A 44 10.26 -7.18 35.80
C ASP A 44 10.45 -7.65 34.36
N ASN A 45 10.79 -8.93 34.16
CA ASN A 45 10.93 -9.53 32.85
C ASN A 45 10.77 -11.06 32.95
N LEU A 46 10.65 -11.72 31.81
CA LEU A 46 10.72 -13.16 31.68
C LEU A 46 11.68 -13.51 30.54
N LYS A 47 12.30 -14.69 30.58
CA LYS A 47 13.19 -15.16 29.53
C LYS A 47 12.72 -16.52 29.03
N ILE A 48 12.53 -16.62 27.71
CA ILE A 48 12.16 -17.84 27.00
C ILE A 48 13.19 -18.06 25.91
N GLY A 49 13.97 -19.14 26.02
CA GLY A 49 15.08 -19.40 25.12
C GLY A 49 16.09 -18.24 25.12
N SER A 50 16.31 -17.63 23.95
CA SER A 50 17.24 -16.51 23.74
C SER A 50 16.60 -15.12 23.81
N TYR A 51 15.32 -15.04 24.16
CA TYR A 51 14.57 -13.79 24.19
C TYR A 51 14.11 -13.43 25.60
N PHE A 52 14.14 -12.14 25.90
CA PHE A 52 13.55 -11.55 27.08
C PHE A 52 12.23 -10.88 26.69
N TYR A 53 11.25 -10.94 27.58
CA TYR A 53 9.95 -10.31 27.38
C TYR A 53 9.58 -9.48 28.59
N ARG A 54 8.92 -8.35 28.35
CA ARG A 54 8.31 -7.52 29.38
C ARG A 54 6.91 -7.14 28.93
N THR A 55 5.93 -7.45 29.78
CA THR A 55 4.55 -7.02 29.56
C THR A 55 4.26 -5.74 30.33
N MET A 56 3.56 -4.83 29.66
CA MET A 56 2.98 -3.63 30.22
C MET A 56 1.47 -3.63 29.99
N PHE A 57 0.75 -2.96 30.88
CA PHE A 57 -0.67 -2.71 30.74
C PHE A 57 -0.94 -1.21 30.80
N VAL A 58 -2.00 -0.78 30.13
CA VAL A 58 -2.44 0.61 30.20
C VAL A 58 -3.32 0.80 31.42
N SER A 59 -2.91 1.73 32.28
CA SER A 59 -3.60 2.06 33.54
C SER A 59 -4.39 3.37 33.45
N GLY A 60 -4.09 4.24 32.48
CA GLY A 60 -4.78 5.51 32.27
C GLY A 60 -4.80 5.88 30.80
N TYR A 61 -5.90 6.52 30.38
CA TYR A 61 -6.17 6.90 29.00
C TYR A 61 -6.37 8.42 28.90
N PRO A 62 -6.08 9.03 27.74
CA PRO A 62 -6.40 10.43 27.49
C PRO A 62 -7.91 10.69 27.62
N ARG A 63 -8.27 11.92 28.02
CA ARG A 63 -9.68 12.33 28.16
C ARG A 63 -10.40 12.43 26.82
N PHE A 64 -9.67 12.75 25.76
CA PHE A 64 -10.19 12.88 24.40
C PHE A 64 -9.30 12.11 23.43
N VAL A 65 -9.92 11.38 22.52
CA VAL A 65 -9.24 10.58 21.50
C VAL A 65 -9.80 10.92 20.13
N SER A 66 -8.91 11.16 19.18
CA SER A 66 -9.26 11.22 17.75
C SER A 66 -9.23 9.83 17.15
N ALA A 67 -9.77 9.68 15.94
CA ALA A 67 -9.56 8.45 15.17
C ALA A 67 -8.05 8.17 15.03
N ASN A 68 -7.68 6.88 15.07
CA ASN A 68 -6.32 6.39 14.85
C ASN A 68 -5.26 6.85 15.88
N TRP A 69 -5.68 7.24 17.09
CA TRP A 69 -4.78 7.73 18.13
C TRP A 69 -3.79 6.68 18.67
N LEU A 70 -4.01 5.38 18.41
CA LEU A 70 -3.07 4.30 18.72
C LEU A 70 -2.03 4.04 17.61
N GLU A 71 -2.08 4.78 16.49
CA GLU A 71 -1.15 4.58 15.37
C GLU A 71 0.32 4.57 15.79
N PRO A 72 0.83 5.48 16.64
CA PRO A 72 2.24 5.48 17.01
C PRO A 72 2.70 4.24 17.78
N LEU A 73 1.76 3.51 18.40
CA LEU A 73 2.03 2.22 19.05
C LEU A 73 2.06 1.08 18.02
N ILE A 74 1.23 1.15 16.98
CA ILE A 74 1.05 0.10 15.98
C ILE A 74 2.12 0.16 14.90
N SER A 75 2.49 1.37 14.46
CA SER A 75 3.61 1.63 13.55
C SER A 75 4.96 1.74 14.27
N PHE A 76 5.01 1.35 15.54
CA PHE A 76 6.23 1.44 16.34
C PHE A 76 7.35 0.62 15.70
N ASN A 77 8.55 1.21 15.57
CA ASN A 77 9.70 0.60 14.91
C ASN A 77 10.40 -0.47 15.77
N HIS A 78 9.62 -1.43 16.25
CA HIS A 78 10.04 -2.61 16.99
C HIS A 78 8.88 -3.63 16.98
N THR A 79 9.16 -4.93 16.95
CA THR A 79 8.12 -5.95 17.10
C THR A 79 7.47 -5.83 18.49
N LEU A 80 6.14 -5.69 18.53
CA LEU A 80 5.34 -5.63 19.76
C LEU A 80 4.18 -6.62 19.65
N ASP A 81 3.89 -7.33 20.75
CA ASP A 81 2.67 -8.12 20.88
C ASP A 81 1.62 -7.29 21.62
N ILE A 82 0.57 -6.86 20.90
CA ILE A 82 -0.47 -6.00 21.45
C ILE A 82 -1.77 -6.80 21.57
N ALA A 83 -2.38 -6.78 22.76
CA ALA A 83 -3.69 -7.38 22.98
C ALA A 83 -4.69 -6.35 23.49
N MET A 84 -5.85 -6.34 22.85
CA MET A 84 -7.00 -5.50 23.20
C MET A 84 -8.15 -6.40 23.62
N TYR A 85 -8.66 -6.19 24.83
CA TYR A 85 -9.80 -6.93 25.37
C TYR A 85 -10.98 -5.97 25.56
N ILE A 86 -12.14 -6.40 25.08
CA ILE A 86 -13.37 -5.60 25.08
C ILE A 86 -14.47 -6.43 25.73
N TYR A 87 -14.94 -5.99 26.89
CA TYR A 87 -16.01 -6.66 27.62
C TYR A 87 -17.26 -5.76 27.68
N PRO A 88 -18.38 -6.16 27.07
CA PRO A 88 -19.61 -5.41 27.18
C PRO A 88 -20.09 -5.39 28.63
N THR A 89 -20.42 -4.20 29.15
CA THR A 89 -20.98 -4.03 30.49
C THR A 89 -22.48 -3.78 30.40
N ARG A 90 -23.25 -4.25 31.38
CA ARG A 90 -24.68 -3.97 31.48
C ARG A 90 -24.91 -2.50 31.83
N SER A 91 -25.69 -1.80 31.00
CA SER A 91 -25.92 -0.37 31.17
C SER A 91 -26.57 -0.02 32.51
N GLU A 92 -27.39 -0.92 33.07
CA GLU A 92 -28.06 -0.73 34.36
C GLU A 92 -27.05 -0.61 35.51
N GLU A 93 -26.03 -1.47 35.55
CA GLU A 93 -24.99 -1.49 36.57
C GLU A 93 -24.11 -0.23 36.50
N VAL A 94 -23.83 0.24 35.28
CA VAL A 94 -23.06 1.48 35.07
C VAL A 94 -23.86 2.70 35.49
N LEU A 95 -25.15 2.78 35.12
CA LEU A 95 -26.04 3.88 35.51
C LEU A 95 -26.21 3.97 37.03
N GLU A 96 -26.33 2.83 37.73
CA GLU A 96 -26.42 2.80 39.18
C GLU A 96 -25.13 3.31 39.86
N ASN A 97 -23.96 2.85 39.38
CA ASN A 97 -22.67 3.31 39.86
C ASN A 97 -22.44 4.80 39.57
N LEU A 98 -22.84 5.28 38.39
CA LEU A 98 -22.73 6.67 37.99
C LEU A 98 -23.63 7.57 38.84
N LYS A 99 -24.88 7.14 39.12
CA LYS A 99 -25.80 7.84 40.02
C LYS A 99 -25.23 7.99 41.43
N ARG A 100 -24.60 6.93 41.96
CA ARG A 100 -23.92 6.98 43.27
C ARG A 100 -22.78 8.00 43.24
N LYS A 101 -21.95 7.99 42.18
CA LYS A 101 -20.80 8.91 42.06
C LYS A 101 -21.22 10.37 41.88
N VAL A 102 -22.27 10.62 41.11
CA VAL A 102 -22.91 11.95 40.97
C VAL A 102 -23.35 12.45 42.34
N GLY A 103 -24.04 11.63 43.14
CA GLY A 103 -24.44 12.00 44.50
C GLY A 103 -23.27 12.30 45.43
N GLU A 104 -22.17 11.55 45.35
CA GLU A 104 -20.94 11.84 46.10
C GLU A 104 -20.32 13.18 45.70
N MET A 105 -20.26 13.49 44.41
CA MET A 105 -19.72 14.75 43.89
C MET A 105 -20.60 15.94 44.28
N GLU A 106 -21.93 15.83 44.14
CA GLU A 106 -22.89 16.85 44.59
C GLU A 106 -22.78 17.10 46.10
N ALA A 107 -22.67 16.04 46.91
CA ALA A 107 -22.51 16.16 48.35
C ALA A 107 -21.18 16.86 48.73
N THR A 108 -20.10 16.57 48.00
CA THR A 108 -18.80 17.21 48.18
C THR A 108 -18.90 18.71 47.90
N ILE A 109 -19.45 19.09 46.73
CA ILE A 109 -19.67 20.48 46.34
C ILE A 109 -20.55 21.21 47.37
N GLN A 110 -21.65 20.60 47.80
CA GLN A 110 -22.55 21.21 48.80
C GLN A 110 -21.88 21.37 50.16
N SER A 111 -21.05 20.41 50.58
CA SER A 111 -20.28 20.49 51.83
C SER A 111 -19.26 21.64 51.78
N ASP A 112 -18.53 21.78 50.69
CA ASP A 112 -17.53 22.84 50.50
C ASP A 112 -18.19 24.22 50.48
N MET A 113 -19.31 24.37 49.76
CA MET A 113 -20.10 25.60 49.77
C MET A 113 -20.63 25.94 51.17
N LYS A 114 -21.14 24.96 51.93
CA LYS A 114 -21.63 25.18 53.31
C LYS A 114 -20.52 25.56 54.29
N ARG A 115 -19.30 25.07 54.08
CA ARG A 115 -18.12 25.39 54.90
C ARG A 115 -17.42 26.68 54.46
N GLY A 116 -17.88 27.32 53.38
CA GLY A 116 -17.26 28.52 52.82
C GLY A 116 -15.91 28.25 52.11
N HIS A 117 -15.63 26.99 51.76
CA HIS A 117 -14.46 26.63 50.97
C HIS A 117 -14.71 26.89 49.49
N VAL A 118 -13.64 27.19 48.75
CA VAL A 118 -13.68 27.27 47.30
C VAL A 118 -13.88 25.86 46.76
N VAL A 119 -14.95 25.66 45.99
CA VAL A 119 -15.22 24.37 45.34
C VAL A 119 -14.12 24.09 44.33
N GLU A 120 -13.53 22.89 44.39
CA GLU A 120 -12.52 22.49 43.41
C GLU A 120 -13.10 22.44 41.99
N PRO A 121 -12.52 23.16 41.01
CA PRO A 121 -13.01 23.15 39.64
C PRO A 121 -13.00 21.76 38.99
N SER A 122 -12.06 20.88 39.39
CA SER A 122 -11.97 19.50 38.94
C SER A 122 -13.23 18.69 39.25
N VAL A 123 -13.83 18.90 40.44
CA VAL A 123 -15.03 18.18 40.89
C VAL A 123 -16.27 18.67 40.14
N GLN A 124 -16.36 19.97 39.87
CA GLN A 124 -17.46 20.54 39.06
C GLN A 124 -17.46 20.01 37.63
N VAL A 125 -16.28 20.01 36.99
CA VAL A 125 -16.12 19.47 35.63
C VAL A 125 -16.42 17.97 35.59
N ALA A 126 -15.95 17.20 36.58
CA ALA A 126 -16.24 15.78 36.67
C ALA A 126 -17.75 15.49 36.86
N LEU A 127 -18.46 16.35 37.59
CA LEU A 127 -19.91 16.26 37.75
C LEU A 127 -20.65 16.56 36.45
N GLU A 128 -20.26 17.62 35.73
CA GLU A 128 -20.84 17.97 34.42
C GLU A 128 -20.66 16.83 33.41
N ASP A 129 -19.46 16.29 33.29
CA ASP A 129 -19.15 15.12 32.45
C ASP A 129 -20.00 13.90 32.82
N ALA A 130 -20.11 13.61 34.13
CA ALA A 130 -20.88 12.47 34.61
C ALA A 130 -22.39 12.61 34.31
N LEU A 131 -22.93 13.82 34.40
CA LEU A 131 -24.34 14.10 34.06
C LEU A 131 -24.60 13.97 32.55
N ALA A 132 -23.71 14.50 31.71
CA ALA A 132 -23.79 14.36 30.26
C ALA A 132 -23.76 12.87 29.85
N LEU A 133 -22.81 12.12 30.40
CA LEU A 133 -22.65 10.69 30.17
C LEU A 133 -23.86 9.86 30.65
N GLN A 134 -24.42 10.22 31.82
CA GLN A 134 -25.65 9.62 32.34
C GLN A 134 -26.82 9.82 31.37
N GLN A 135 -26.95 11.01 30.79
CA GLN A 135 -28.01 11.32 29.86
C GLN A 135 -27.89 10.53 28.55
N GLU A 136 -26.69 10.36 28.01
CA GLU A 136 -26.45 9.58 26.79
C GLU A 136 -26.69 8.08 27.00
N LEU A 137 -26.28 7.54 28.15
CA LEU A 137 -26.58 6.18 28.56
C LEU A 137 -28.07 5.92 28.71
N ALA A 138 -28.80 6.81 29.39
CA ALA A 138 -30.24 6.68 29.60
C ALA A 138 -31.04 6.72 28.28
N LYS A 139 -30.55 7.45 27.27
CA LYS A 139 -31.13 7.49 25.92
C LYS A 139 -30.81 6.25 25.08
N GLY A 140 -29.90 5.39 25.54
CA GLY A 140 -29.42 4.23 24.78
C GLY A 140 -28.55 4.57 23.56
N ALA A 141 -28.07 5.82 23.48
CA ALA A 141 -27.22 6.28 22.37
C ALA A 141 -25.79 5.71 22.47
N GLN A 142 -25.32 5.42 23.68
CA GLN A 142 -24.02 4.82 23.95
C GLN A 142 -24.16 3.55 24.80
N ARG A 143 -23.17 2.66 24.70
CA ARG A 143 -22.98 1.50 25.57
C ARG A 143 -21.63 1.60 26.25
N PHE A 144 -21.49 0.91 27.38
CA PHE A 144 -20.25 0.87 28.12
C PHE A 144 -19.55 -0.46 27.95
N PHE A 145 -18.23 -0.37 27.87
CA PHE A 145 -17.34 -1.50 27.76
C PHE A 145 -16.22 -1.36 28.79
N GLN A 146 -15.76 -2.48 29.31
CA GLN A 146 -14.48 -2.57 29.98
C GLN A 146 -13.42 -2.90 28.93
N PHE A 147 -12.46 -1.99 28.77
CA PHE A 147 -11.38 -2.08 27.80
C PHE A 147 -10.04 -2.32 28.50
N GLY A 148 -9.32 -3.36 28.09
CA GLY A 148 -7.95 -3.65 28.50
C GLY A 148 -7.00 -3.56 27.31
N LEU A 149 -5.87 -2.88 27.50
CA LEU A 149 -4.81 -2.75 26.50
C LEU A 149 -3.48 -3.18 27.11
N TYR A 150 -2.87 -4.17 26.48
CA TYR A 150 -1.64 -4.83 26.94
C TYR A 150 -0.61 -4.83 25.82
N VAL A 151 0.66 -4.63 26.18
CA VAL A 151 1.78 -4.62 25.23
C VAL A 151 2.90 -5.48 25.81
N THR A 152 3.30 -6.52 25.09
CA THR A 152 4.47 -7.33 25.42
C THR A 152 5.60 -7.01 24.45
N ILE A 153 6.77 -6.72 25.00
CA ILE A 153 7.97 -6.35 24.26
C ILE A 153 8.92 -7.55 24.26
N PRO A 154 9.11 -8.27 23.14
CA PRO A 154 10.21 -9.22 22.98
C PRO A 154 11.54 -8.48 22.75
N ALA A 155 12.66 -9.00 23.22
CA ALA A 155 13.99 -8.43 22.94
C ALA A 155 15.08 -9.51 23.04
N LYS A 156 16.20 -9.33 22.33
CA LYS A 156 17.31 -10.32 22.34
C LYS A 156 18.25 -10.17 23.53
N SER A 157 18.19 -9.04 24.23
CA SER A 157 19.02 -8.76 25.41
C SER A 157 18.26 -7.90 26.41
N LEU A 158 18.68 -7.92 27.68
CA LEU A 158 18.10 -7.06 28.71
C LEU A 158 18.32 -5.56 28.45
N ASP A 159 19.45 -5.19 27.84
CA ASP A 159 19.74 -3.79 27.50
C ASP A 159 18.76 -3.28 26.43
N ASP A 160 18.58 -4.07 25.37
CA ASP A 160 17.62 -3.81 24.30
C ASP A 160 16.19 -3.76 24.85
N LEU A 161 15.80 -4.72 25.71
CA LEU A 161 14.51 -4.71 26.39
C LEU A 161 14.27 -3.41 27.16
N ASN A 162 15.25 -2.96 27.94
CA ASN A 162 15.15 -1.74 28.74
C ASN A 162 15.07 -0.48 27.88
N LYS A 163 15.82 -0.42 26.78
CA LYS A 163 15.78 0.68 25.82
C LYS A 163 14.42 0.75 25.14
N THR A 164 13.96 -0.35 24.56
CA THR A 164 12.66 -0.44 23.87
C THR A 164 11.51 -0.15 24.83
N THR A 165 11.57 -0.67 26.06
CA THR A 165 10.56 -0.36 27.10
C THR A 165 10.43 1.14 27.34
N LYS A 166 11.55 1.85 27.51
CA LYS A 166 11.53 3.32 27.71
C LYS A 166 10.97 4.05 26.50
N GLN A 167 11.28 3.58 25.29
CA GLN A 167 10.76 4.18 24.06
C GLN A 167 9.25 3.98 23.93
N VAL A 168 8.74 2.78 24.20
CA VAL A 168 7.29 2.51 24.20
C VAL A 168 6.59 3.31 25.30
N GLU A 169 7.15 3.37 26.51
CA GLU A 169 6.64 4.21 27.60
C GLU A 169 6.59 5.70 27.18
N ALA A 170 7.63 6.21 26.51
CA ALA A 170 7.67 7.59 26.02
C ALA A 170 6.65 7.87 24.91
N THR A 171 6.50 6.96 23.94
CA THR A 171 5.50 7.07 22.87
C THR A 171 4.09 7.05 23.42
N LEU A 172 3.79 6.19 24.39
CA LEU A 172 2.47 6.16 25.01
C LEU A 172 2.24 7.40 25.89
N ALA A 173 3.27 7.87 26.61
CA ALA A 173 3.17 9.11 27.39
C ALA A 173 2.92 10.36 26.53
N SER A 174 3.45 10.44 25.31
CA SER A 174 3.16 11.57 24.39
C SER A 174 1.70 11.60 23.94
N LEU A 175 1.04 10.45 23.95
CA LEU A 175 -0.40 10.28 23.73
C LEU A 175 -1.24 10.45 25.01
N LEU A 176 -0.61 10.88 26.11
CA LEU A 176 -1.21 10.98 27.45
C LEU A 176 -1.74 9.64 27.99
N ILE A 177 -1.17 8.53 27.52
CA ILE A 177 -1.46 7.18 28.00
C ILE A 177 -0.51 6.85 29.16
N VAL A 178 -1.07 6.34 30.26
CA VAL A 178 -0.29 5.97 31.44
C VAL A 178 -0.12 4.45 31.48
N THR A 179 1.09 3.98 31.17
CA THR A 179 1.45 2.56 31.27
C THR A 179 2.00 2.18 32.63
N LYS A 180 1.86 0.89 32.96
CA LYS A 180 2.56 0.25 34.07
C LYS A 180 3.08 -1.11 33.62
N ARG A 181 4.23 -1.50 34.16
CA ARG A 181 4.79 -2.84 33.95
C ARG A 181 4.00 -3.84 34.78
N ALA A 182 3.82 -5.05 34.26
CA ALA A 182 3.24 -6.18 34.98
C ALA A 182 4.24 -6.79 35.98
N THR A 183 4.91 -5.95 36.77
CA THR A 183 5.93 -6.38 37.75
C THR A 183 5.32 -7.42 38.70
N LEU A 184 6.05 -8.49 38.98
CA LEU A 184 5.60 -9.69 39.72
C LEU A 184 4.49 -10.52 39.03
N GLN A 185 4.01 -10.09 37.86
CA GLN A 185 2.95 -10.77 37.09
C GLN A 185 3.34 -10.97 35.62
N MET A 186 4.65 -11.02 35.31
CA MET A 186 5.18 -11.12 33.95
C MET A 186 4.68 -12.36 33.20
N GLU A 187 4.54 -13.49 33.91
CA GLU A 187 4.00 -14.72 33.32
C GLU A 187 2.53 -14.57 32.89
N GLU A 188 1.68 -13.99 33.74
CA GLU A 188 0.27 -13.73 33.40
C GLU A 188 0.14 -12.61 32.36
N GLY A 189 1.06 -11.64 32.38
CA GLY A 189 1.17 -10.61 31.34
C GLY A 189 1.42 -11.21 29.96
N LEU A 190 2.43 -12.09 29.84
CA LEU A 190 2.71 -12.76 28.57
C LEU A 190 1.50 -13.56 28.09
N LYS A 191 0.88 -14.36 28.98
CA LYS A 191 -0.31 -15.17 28.64
C LYS A 191 -1.47 -14.32 28.14
N THR A 192 -1.64 -13.11 28.70
CA THR A 192 -2.65 -12.14 28.26
C THR A 192 -2.43 -11.68 26.82
N THR A 193 -1.18 -11.54 26.37
CA THR A 193 -0.87 -11.11 25.00
C THR A 193 -0.75 -12.26 23.99
N LEU A 194 -0.72 -13.52 24.45
CA LEU A 194 -0.76 -14.66 23.54
C LEU A 194 -2.10 -14.75 22.81
N PRO A 195 -2.15 -15.29 21.58
CA PRO A 195 -3.38 -15.43 20.78
C PRO A 195 -4.29 -16.57 21.28
N THR A 196 -4.48 -16.66 22.60
CA THR A 196 -5.36 -17.62 23.28
C THR A 196 -6.70 -17.01 23.67
N GLY A 197 -6.85 -15.68 23.52
CA GLY A 197 -8.08 -14.95 23.83
C GLY A 197 -8.41 -14.93 25.32
N GLN A 198 -7.41 -15.02 26.21
CA GLN A 198 -7.59 -15.05 27.66
C GLN A 198 -6.92 -13.85 28.31
N ASP A 199 -7.71 -12.92 28.85
CA ASP A 199 -7.20 -11.87 29.73
C ASP A 199 -6.92 -12.46 31.11
N ARG A 200 -5.64 -12.55 31.48
CA ARG A 200 -5.19 -13.07 32.78
C ARG A 200 -4.91 -11.96 33.79
N LEU A 201 -4.66 -10.75 33.31
CA LEU A 201 -4.41 -9.59 34.17
C LEU A 201 -5.72 -8.93 34.59
N THR A 202 -6.73 -8.91 33.71
CA THR A 202 -8.07 -8.36 33.96
C THR A 202 -8.02 -6.90 34.40
N ILE A 203 -7.05 -6.13 33.89
CA ILE A 203 -6.86 -4.72 34.19
C ILE A 203 -7.57 -3.91 33.10
N THR A 204 -8.80 -3.51 33.40
CA THR A 204 -9.67 -2.82 32.45
C THR A 204 -10.05 -1.41 32.92
N ARG A 205 -10.43 -0.56 31.97
CA ARG A 205 -11.04 0.75 32.20
C ARG A 205 -12.37 0.86 31.46
N ASN A 206 -13.30 1.60 32.03
CA ASN A 206 -14.56 1.88 31.38
C ASN A 206 -14.34 2.81 30.18
N MET A 207 -14.91 2.45 29.04
CA MET A 207 -14.97 3.26 27.82
C MET A 207 -16.38 3.22 27.24
N ASP A 208 -16.80 4.32 26.64
CA ASP A 208 -18.02 4.35 25.83
C ASP A 208 -17.78 3.79 24.41
N THR A 209 -18.87 3.55 23.70
CA THR A 209 -18.85 3.05 22.30
C THR A 209 -17.98 3.90 21.38
N THR A 210 -18.06 5.24 21.49
CA THR A 210 -17.41 6.18 20.56
C THR A 210 -15.90 6.14 20.75
N SER A 211 -15.44 6.26 21.99
CA SER A 211 -14.04 6.18 22.40
C SER A 211 -13.46 4.83 22.02
N LEU A 212 -14.19 3.75 22.29
CA LEU A 212 -13.75 2.41 21.91
C LEU A 212 -13.60 2.25 20.40
N ALA A 213 -14.53 2.76 19.59
CA ALA A 213 -14.46 2.67 18.14
C ALA A 213 -13.19 3.35 17.57
N THR A 214 -12.69 4.41 18.21
CA THR A 214 -11.44 5.07 17.78
C THR A 214 -10.18 4.25 18.02
N THR A 215 -10.25 3.19 18.84
CA THR A 215 -9.12 2.28 19.10
C THR A 215 -8.87 1.31 17.94
N PHE A 216 -9.84 1.15 17.05
CA PHE A 216 -9.68 0.28 15.89
C PHE A 216 -8.63 0.87 14.95
N PRO A 217 -7.60 0.09 14.58
CA PRO A 217 -6.47 0.62 13.83
C PRO A 217 -6.79 0.69 12.35
N PHE A 218 -7.32 1.83 11.91
CA PHE A 218 -7.57 2.12 10.49
C PHE A 218 -6.29 2.40 9.70
N THR A 219 -5.12 1.95 10.18
CA THR A 219 -3.83 2.20 9.53
C THR A 219 -3.81 1.57 8.14
N THR A 220 -3.52 2.41 7.16
CA THR A 220 -3.43 2.09 5.73
C THR A 220 -2.43 0.96 5.47
N SER A 221 -2.75 0.08 4.53
CA SER A 221 -1.82 -0.92 4.00
C SER A 221 -0.57 -0.20 3.50
N GLU A 222 0.60 -0.53 4.06
CA GLU A 222 1.87 -0.05 3.50
C GLU A 222 2.06 -0.66 2.11
N LEU A 223 2.25 0.18 1.09
CA LEU A 223 2.63 -0.26 -0.26
C LEU A 223 4.15 -0.37 -0.33
N THR A 224 4.69 -1.26 0.49
CA THR A 224 6.12 -1.49 0.66
C THR A 224 6.41 -2.97 0.50
N ALA A 225 7.13 -3.32 -0.56
CA ALA A 225 7.63 -4.64 -0.86
C ALA A 225 9.16 -4.65 -0.79
N ASN A 226 9.73 -5.86 -0.71
CA ASN A 226 11.19 -6.06 -0.73
C ASN A 226 11.78 -6.03 -2.15
N GLU A 227 10.95 -5.81 -3.17
CA GLU A 227 11.32 -5.87 -4.58
C GLU A 227 10.71 -4.70 -5.36
N GLY A 228 11.35 -4.35 -6.48
CA GLY A 228 10.97 -3.26 -7.36
C GLY A 228 11.69 -1.94 -7.09
N ILE A 229 11.06 -0.84 -7.51
CA ILE A 229 11.67 0.49 -7.47
C ILE A 229 11.08 1.35 -6.37
N LEU A 230 11.89 2.28 -5.86
CA LEU A 230 11.41 3.34 -4.97
C LEU A 230 10.54 4.32 -5.77
N TYR A 231 9.30 4.53 -5.36
CA TYR A 231 8.41 5.54 -5.94
C TYR A 231 8.41 6.84 -5.12
N GLY A 232 8.50 6.74 -3.80
CA GLY A 232 8.49 7.91 -2.93
C GLY A 232 8.44 7.57 -1.46
N ILE A 233 8.00 8.53 -0.66
CA ILE A 233 7.85 8.43 0.79
C ILE A 233 6.38 8.62 1.12
N ASN A 234 5.82 7.74 1.94
CA ASN A 234 4.48 7.88 2.47
C ASN A 234 4.43 9.06 3.44
N GLN A 235 3.59 10.05 3.17
CA GLN A 235 3.51 11.27 3.97
C GLN A 235 2.89 11.09 5.36
N HIS A 236 2.27 9.93 5.63
CA HIS A 236 1.62 9.68 6.91
C HIS A 236 2.56 9.06 7.95
N ASN A 237 3.47 8.17 7.52
CA ASN A 237 4.31 7.39 8.41
C ASN A 237 5.80 7.40 8.01
N ASP A 238 6.19 8.23 7.05
CA ASP A 238 7.55 8.36 6.52
C ASP A 238 8.17 7.05 5.96
N SER A 239 7.35 6.02 5.74
CA SER A 239 7.79 4.76 5.14
C SER A 239 8.10 4.93 3.64
N LEU A 240 8.99 4.10 3.12
CA LEU A 240 9.33 4.09 1.70
C LEU A 240 8.25 3.36 0.90
N VAL A 241 7.78 3.96 -0.20
CA VAL A 241 6.89 3.28 -1.14
C VAL A 241 7.75 2.58 -2.18
N ILE A 242 7.88 1.26 -2.06
CA ILE A 242 8.69 0.41 -2.92
C ILE A 242 7.82 -0.75 -3.38
N PHE A 243 7.70 -0.97 -4.68
CA PHE A 243 7.10 -2.20 -5.19
C PHE A 243 7.50 -2.45 -6.65
N ASP A 244 7.39 -3.70 -7.09
CA ASP A 244 7.55 -4.07 -8.49
C ASP A 244 6.19 -4.00 -9.20
N ARG A 245 6.09 -3.10 -10.17
CA ARG A 245 4.89 -2.97 -11.00
C ARG A 245 4.63 -4.22 -11.84
N PHE A 246 5.68 -4.93 -12.26
CA PHE A 246 5.55 -6.11 -13.12
C PHE A 246 5.07 -7.34 -12.36
N SER A 247 5.08 -7.31 -11.02
CA SER A 247 4.51 -8.37 -10.18
C SER A 247 2.97 -8.30 -10.05
N LEU A 248 2.35 -7.22 -10.53
CA LEU A 248 0.90 -7.04 -10.49
C LEU A 248 0.21 -7.78 -11.65
N GLU A 249 -1.10 -8.05 -11.51
CA GLU A 249 -1.91 -8.62 -12.61
C GLU A 249 -1.85 -7.76 -13.89
N ASN A 250 -1.66 -6.45 -13.72
CA ASN A 250 -1.49 -5.51 -14.83
C ASN A 250 -0.39 -4.49 -14.50
N ALA A 251 0.61 -4.41 -15.37
CA ALA A 251 1.78 -3.54 -15.23
C ALA A 251 1.56 -2.13 -15.80
N ASN A 252 0.34 -1.75 -16.20
CA ASN A 252 0.07 -0.43 -16.75
C ASN A 252 0.08 0.65 -15.66
N THR A 253 0.57 1.85 -16.00
CA THR A 253 0.58 3.00 -15.09
C THR A 253 0.05 4.24 -15.82
N VAL A 254 -0.75 5.04 -15.11
CA VAL A 254 -1.24 6.32 -15.61
C VAL A 254 -0.81 7.43 -14.65
N VAL A 255 -0.06 8.41 -15.16
CA VAL A 255 0.47 9.53 -14.37
C VAL A 255 -0.27 10.81 -14.74
N PHE A 256 -1.01 11.37 -13.79
CA PHE A 256 -1.71 12.65 -13.95
C PHE A 256 -0.97 13.77 -13.23
N GLY A 257 -0.84 14.91 -13.89
CA GLY A 257 -0.23 16.09 -13.26
C GLY A 257 -0.39 17.34 -14.13
N LYS A 258 -0.63 18.49 -13.47
CA LYS A 258 -0.61 19.80 -14.13
C LYS A 258 0.82 20.13 -14.60
N SER A 259 0.97 21.04 -15.55
CA SER A 259 2.30 21.55 -15.90
C SER A 259 3.01 22.10 -14.65
N GLY A 260 4.29 21.78 -14.48
CA GLY A 260 5.09 22.14 -13.31
C GLY A 260 4.87 21.30 -12.04
N SER A 261 3.96 20.32 -12.04
CA SER A 261 3.70 19.46 -10.85
C SER A 261 4.75 18.37 -10.59
N GLY A 262 5.75 18.23 -11.47
CA GLY A 262 6.78 17.19 -11.37
C GLY A 262 6.47 15.89 -12.12
N LYS A 263 5.45 15.86 -12.99
CA LYS A 263 5.12 14.70 -13.85
C LYS A 263 6.35 14.13 -14.57
N SER A 264 7.02 14.96 -15.37
CA SER A 264 8.18 14.51 -16.16
C SER A 264 9.36 14.13 -15.26
N TYR A 265 9.52 14.76 -14.09
CA TYR A 265 10.55 14.38 -13.12
C TYR A 265 10.30 12.98 -12.55
N MET A 266 9.06 12.68 -12.15
CA MET A 266 8.66 11.36 -11.67
C MET A 266 8.90 10.27 -12.73
N VAL A 267 8.44 10.48 -13.96
CA VAL A 267 8.61 9.50 -15.05
C VAL A 267 10.08 9.30 -15.40
N LYS A 268 10.90 10.36 -15.45
CA LYS A 268 12.35 10.24 -15.69
C LYS A 268 13.06 9.44 -14.60
N LEU A 269 12.68 9.63 -13.33
CA LEU A 269 13.19 8.83 -12.22
C LEU A 269 12.77 7.36 -12.33
N GLU A 270 11.53 7.11 -12.71
CA GLU A 270 11.02 5.76 -12.94
C GLU A 270 11.78 5.06 -14.07
N ILE A 271 12.00 5.73 -15.21
CA ILE A 271 12.82 5.22 -16.31
C ILE A 271 14.22 4.89 -15.83
N LEU A 272 14.89 5.85 -15.16
CA LEU A 272 16.24 5.65 -14.64
C LEU A 272 16.32 4.42 -13.73
N ARG A 273 15.37 4.28 -12.81
CA ARG A 273 15.33 3.14 -11.88
C ARG A 273 15.01 1.84 -12.59
N SER A 274 14.10 1.84 -13.56
CA SER A 274 13.72 0.65 -14.33
C SER A 274 14.88 0.12 -15.18
N LEU A 275 15.69 1.02 -15.76
CA LEU A 275 16.90 0.65 -16.50
C LEU A 275 17.93 -0.07 -15.60
N MET A 276 17.98 0.23 -14.30
CA MET A 276 18.84 -0.49 -13.35
C MET A 276 18.39 -1.94 -13.09
N PHE A 277 17.14 -2.26 -13.44
CA PHE A 277 16.56 -3.61 -13.39
C PHE A 277 16.43 -4.22 -14.79
N ASP A 278 17.31 -3.82 -15.70
CA ASP A 278 17.39 -4.34 -17.07
C ASP A 278 16.11 -4.20 -17.91
N THR A 279 15.22 -3.26 -17.57
CA THR A 279 13.98 -3.02 -18.32
C THR A 279 14.28 -2.25 -19.60
N ASP A 280 13.79 -2.74 -20.75
CA ASP A 280 13.79 -1.99 -22.00
C ASP A 280 12.74 -0.87 -21.94
N VAL A 281 13.15 0.36 -22.29
CA VAL A 281 12.34 1.56 -22.21
C VAL A 281 12.27 2.24 -23.57
N ILE A 282 11.05 2.39 -24.08
CA ILE A 282 10.73 3.19 -25.26
C ILE A 282 9.88 4.38 -24.83
N VAL A 283 10.31 5.59 -25.17
CA VAL A 283 9.58 6.83 -24.86
C VAL A 283 9.12 7.47 -26.17
N ILE A 284 7.88 7.95 -26.23
CA ILE A 284 7.42 8.82 -27.31
C ILE A 284 7.40 10.25 -26.77
N ASP A 285 8.35 11.07 -27.24
CA ASP A 285 8.60 12.41 -26.68
C ASP A 285 8.25 13.54 -27.67
N PRO A 286 6.99 14.00 -27.73
CA PRO A 286 6.60 15.10 -28.61
C PRO A 286 7.11 16.47 -28.15
N GLU A 287 7.58 16.62 -26.90
CA GLU A 287 8.01 17.89 -26.30
C GLU A 287 9.54 18.03 -26.20
N ASN A 288 10.31 17.04 -26.68
CA ASN A 288 11.77 16.96 -26.59
C ASN A 288 12.30 17.12 -25.14
N GLU A 289 11.56 16.62 -24.15
CA GLU A 289 11.94 16.70 -22.75
C GLU A 289 12.99 15.65 -22.35
N TYR A 290 13.13 14.55 -23.09
CA TYR A 290 13.90 13.37 -22.69
C TYR A 290 15.29 13.29 -23.34
N GLU A 291 15.58 14.11 -24.36
CA GLU A 291 16.86 14.08 -25.09
C GLU A 291 18.09 14.08 -24.18
N THR A 292 18.16 15.02 -23.24
CA THR A 292 19.29 15.13 -22.31
C THR A 292 19.45 13.88 -21.44
N LEU A 293 18.33 13.29 -21.00
CA LEU A 293 18.35 12.06 -20.20
C LEU A 293 18.85 10.88 -21.05
N THR A 294 18.33 10.74 -22.26
CA THR A 294 18.71 9.69 -23.20
C THR A 294 20.20 9.70 -23.46
N HIS A 295 20.78 10.87 -23.77
CA HIS A 295 22.22 10.99 -23.97
C HIS A 295 23.04 10.71 -22.70
N ALA A 296 22.56 11.16 -21.54
CA ALA A 296 23.25 10.92 -20.27
C ALA A 296 23.30 9.43 -19.89
N LEU A 297 22.31 8.65 -20.33
CA LEU A 297 22.22 7.20 -20.07
C LEU A 297 22.77 6.34 -21.21
N GLY A 298 23.38 6.96 -22.24
CA GLY A 298 23.88 6.24 -23.40
C GLY A 298 22.79 5.61 -24.26
N GLY A 299 21.55 6.11 -24.15
CA GLY A 299 20.40 5.71 -24.94
C GLY A 299 20.45 6.21 -26.38
N GLU A 300 19.51 5.73 -27.19
CA GLU A 300 19.29 6.14 -28.57
C GLU A 300 18.16 7.18 -28.64
N TYR A 301 18.44 8.35 -29.23
CA TYR A 301 17.45 9.41 -29.42
C TYR A 301 17.14 9.57 -30.90
N ILE A 302 15.93 9.21 -31.32
CA ILE A 302 15.52 9.09 -32.71
C ILE A 302 14.65 10.29 -33.09
N ARG A 303 15.22 11.21 -33.88
CA ARG A 303 14.54 12.44 -34.26
C ARG A 303 13.71 12.27 -35.54
N PHE A 304 12.42 12.54 -35.42
CA PHE A 304 11.49 12.62 -36.56
C PHE A 304 11.26 14.09 -36.97
N HIS A 305 12.09 14.63 -37.86
CA HIS A 305 11.94 15.98 -38.39
C HIS A 305 12.02 16.02 -39.92
N PHE A 306 11.46 17.07 -40.53
CA PHE A 306 11.64 17.32 -41.96
C PHE A 306 13.12 17.41 -42.32
N GLY A 307 13.54 16.67 -43.36
CA GLY A 307 14.92 16.64 -43.83
C GLY A 307 15.87 15.71 -43.07
N THR A 308 15.41 15.02 -42.00
CA THR A 308 16.19 13.94 -41.39
C THR A 308 16.21 12.70 -42.27
N THR A 309 17.29 11.91 -42.19
CA THR A 309 17.41 10.64 -42.90
C THR A 309 16.53 9.55 -42.31
N THR A 310 16.13 9.70 -41.05
CA THR A 310 15.32 8.76 -40.29
C THR A 310 13.86 8.75 -40.80
N LYS A 311 13.35 7.55 -41.14
CA LYS A 311 12.06 7.35 -41.79
C LYS A 311 11.36 6.09 -41.26
N ILE A 312 10.06 6.19 -41.05
CA ILE A 312 9.17 5.04 -40.80
C ILE A 312 8.19 4.99 -41.96
N ASN A 313 8.16 3.85 -42.65
CA ASN A 313 7.15 3.59 -43.66
C ASN A 313 5.87 3.07 -42.97
N PRO A 314 4.73 3.79 -43.02
CA PRO A 314 3.48 3.31 -42.45
C PRO A 314 2.98 2.01 -43.07
N PHE A 315 3.42 1.66 -44.29
CA PHE A 315 3.05 0.42 -45.00
C PHE A 315 3.97 -0.76 -44.69
N ASP A 316 4.98 -0.59 -43.85
CA ASP A 316 5.92 -1.66 -43.54
C ASP A 316 5.29 -2.81 -42.75
N LEU A 317 5.44 -4.04 -43.24
CA LEU A 317 4.91 -5.27 -42.62
C LEU A 317 5.81 -5.79 -41.49
N ALA A 318 7.09 -5.41 -41.47
CA ALA A 318 8.11 -5.96 -40.56
C ALA A 318 7.79 -5.74 -39.06
N LEU A 319 6.90 -4.80 -38.73
CA LEU A 319 6.44 -4.54 -37.36
C LEU A 319 5.56 -5.66 -36.77
N LEU A 320 5.12 -6.64 -37.58
CA LEU A 320 4.27 -7.75 -37.14
C LEU A 320 5.03 -9.08 -36.93
N HIS A 321 6.29 -9.17 -37.35
CA HIS A 321 7.06 -10.41 -37.31
C HIS A 321 7.44 -10.92 -35.92
N GLN A 322 7.36 -10.08 -34.87
CA GLN A 322 7.80 -10.46 -33.52
C GLN A 322 6.75 -11.30 -32.76
N GLU A 323 5.48 -11.26 -33.16
CA GLU A 323 4.43 -12.10 -32.58
C GLU A 323 4.27 -13.41 -33.38
N ARG A 324 5.34 -14.23 -33.42
CA ARG A 324 5.23 -15.63 -33.91
C ARG A 324 4.51 -16.50 -32.88
N SER A 325 3.25 -16.20 -32.60
CA SER A 325 2.32 -17.12 -31.94
C SER A 325 1.32 -17.59 -32.99
N THR A 326 1.59 -18.75 -33.57
CA THR A 326 0.57 -19.74 -33.95
C THR A 326 -0.82 -19.16 -34.25
N GLN A 327 -1.09 -18.72 -35.49
CA GLN A 327 -2.35 -18.95 -36.21
C GLN A 327 -2.43 -18.14 -37.52
N GLU A 328 -3.07 -18.79 -38.49
CA GLU A 328 -3.62 -18.48 -39.82
C GLU A 328 -4.04 -17.04 -40.22
N ASP A 329 -3.74 -16.00 -39.44
CA ASP A 329 -4.09 -14.62 -39.80
C ASP A 329 -3.03 -13.97 -40.71
N SER A 330 -3.47 -13.48 -41.87
CA SER A 330 -2.62 -12.74 -42.83
C SER A 330 -2.10 -11.43 -42.22
N GLU A 331 -0.78 -11.26 -42.09
CA GLU A 331 -0.15 -10.03 -41.56
C GLU A 331 -0.59 -8.80 -42.37
N LEU A 332 -0.77 -8.98 -43.69
CA LEU A 332 -1.30 -7.95 -44.57
C LEU A 332 -2.69 -7.46 -44.12
N ASN A 333 -3.57 -8.33 -43.64
CA ASN A 333 -4.92 -7.93 -43.20
C ASN A 333 -4.85 -7.07 -41.94
N GLN A 334 -4.04 -7.47 -40.95
CA GLN A 334 -3.81 -6.67 -39.74
C GLN A 334 -3.17 -5.32 -40.08
N LYS A 335 -2.24 -5.32 -41.05
CA LYS A 335 -1.61 -4.09 -41.54
C LYS A 335 -2.60 -3.16 -42.22
N ILE A 336 -3.49 -3.68 -43.06
CA ILE A 336 -4.56 -2.90 -43.69
C ILE A 336 -5.47 -2.28 -42.62
N LEU A 337 -5.84 -3.01 -41.58
CA LEU A 337 -6.63 -2.49 -40.45
C LEU A 337 -5.89 -1.36 -39.70
N SER A 338 -4.58 -1.52 -39.45
CA SER A 338 -3.73 -0.49 -38.85
C SER A 338 -3.67 0.77 -39.73
N LEU A 339 -3.53 0.59 -41.06
CA LEU A 339 -3.52 1.67 -42.03
C LEU A 339 -4.86 2.42 -42.08
N HIS A 340 -6.00 1.74 -41.91
CA HIS A 340 -7.30 2.42 -41.74
C HIS A 340 -7.30 3.35 -40.52
N GLY A 341 -6.76 2.89 -39.38
CA GLY A 341 -6.59 3.72 -38.19
C GLY A 341 -5.72 4.95 -38.47
N PHE A 342 -4.56 4.74 -39.09
CA PHE A 342 -3.65 5.81 -39.51
C PHE A 342 -4.32 6.82 -40.45
N PHE A 343 -4.99 6.36 -41.51
CA PHE A 343 -5.62 7.24 -42.49
C PHE A 343 -6.83 7.98 -41.95
N ARG A 344 -7.55 7.45 -40.97
CA ARG A 344 -8.59 8.20 -40.25
C ARG A 344 -8.02 9.38 -39.46
N VAL A 345 -6.82 9.24 -38.89
CA VAL A 345 -6.11 10.36 -38.25
C VAL A 345 -5.63 11.37 -39.30
N VAL A 346 -5.08 10.89 -40.42
CA VAL A 346 -4.50 11.74 -41.48
C VAL A 346 -5.54 12.51 -42.30
N MET A 347 -6.66 11.85 -42.64
CA MET A 347 -7.69 12.36 -43.55
C MET A 347 -8.95 12.86 -42.83
N GLY A 348 -9.06 12.64 -41.52
CA GLY A 348 -10.24 12.95 -40.72
C GLY A 348 -11.36 11.93 -40.92
N LYS A 349 -12.61 12.38 -40.71
CA LYS A 349 -13.79 11.51 -40.79
C LYS A 349 -13.99 11.00 -42.23
N LEU A 350 -14.04 9.69 -42.39
CA LEU A 350 -14.37 9.01 -43.64
C LEU A 350 -15.83 8.54 -43.62
N THR A 351 -16.50 8.64 -44.76
CA THR A 351 -17.80 8.01 -45.03
C THR A 351 -17.63 6.51 -45.29
N SER A 352 -18.71 5.73 -45.19
CA SER A 352 -18.67 4.28 -45.47
C SER A 352 -18.17 3.98 -46.89
N SER A 353 -18.51 4.83 -47.87
CA SER A 353 -18.07 4.68 -49.26
C SER A 353 -16.57 4.98 -49.41
N GLU A 354 -16.07 6.03 -48.76
CA GLU A 354 -14.64 6.36 -48.73
C GLU A 354 -13.82 5.27 -48.03
N ASP A 355 -14.29 4.76 -46.90
CA ASP A 355 -13.62 3.69 -46.12
C ASP A 355 -13.53 2.39 -46.95
N ALA A 356 -14.62 1.99 -47.61
CA ALA A 356 -14.63 0.82 -48.50
C ALA A 356 -13.79 1.01 -49.78
N LEU A 357 -13.61 2.25 -50.25
CA LEU A 357 -12.74 2.55 -51.39
C LEU A 357 -11.28 2.52 -50.96
N LEU A 358 -10.95 3.15 -49.83
CA LEU A 358 -9.61 3.12 -49.24
C LEU A 358 -9.15 1.67 -49.02
N ASP A 359 -10.02 0.81 -48.51
CA ASP A 359 -9.72 -0.61 -48.32
C ASP A 359 -9.29 -1.30 -49.64
N ARG A 360 -10.10 -1.14 -50.68
CA ARG A 360 -9.80 -1.67 -52.02
C ARG A 360 -8.51 -1.09 -52.58
N ALA A 361 -8.27 0.21 -52.39
CA ALA A 361 -7.06 0.88 -52.84
C ALA A 361 -5.82 0.30 -52.15
N LEU A 362 -5.85 0.16 -50.81
CA LEU A 362 -4.75 -0.43 -50.03
C LEU A 362 -4.43 -1.85 -50.52
N ILE A 363 -5.43 -2.71 -50.67
CA ILE A 363 -5.24 -4.08 -51.18
C ILE A 363 -4.59 -4.07 -52.57
N LEU A 364 -5.08 -3.21 -53.47
CA LEU A 364 -4.53 -3.08 -54.82
C LEU A 364 -3.08 -2.56 -54.80
N THR A 365 -2.76 -1.61 -53.93
CA THR A 365 -1.41 -1.05 -53.78
C THR A 365 -0.41 -2.12 -53.34
N TYR A 366 -0.73 -2.94 -52.34
CA TYR A 366 0.12 -4.08 -51.97
C TYR A 366 0.23 -5.11 -53.09
N LYS A 367 -0.89 -5.42 -53.75
CA LYS A 367 -0.91 -6.38 -54.88
C LYS A 367 -0.02 -5.94 -56.04
N GLN A 368 0.09 -4.63 -56.31
CA GLN A 368 1.00 -4.09 -57.33
C GLN A 368 2.48 -4.28 -56.98
N LYS A 369 2.83 -4.33 -55.69
CA LYS A 369 4.18 -4.73 -55.21
C LYS A 369 4.34 -6.26 -55.13
N GLY A 370 3.33 -7.01 -55.55
CA GLY A 370 3.31 -8.46 -55.51
C GLY A 370 3.15 -9.03 -54.11
N ILE A 371 2.67 -8.23 -53.15
CA ILE A 371 2.34 -8.63 -51.79
C ILE A 371 0.86 -8.99 -51.74
N THR A 372 0.54 -10.16 -51.19
CA THR A 372 -0.82 -10.70 -51.13
C THR A 372 -1.07 -11.31 -49.75
N PRO A 373 -2.30 -11.78 -49.45
CA PRO A 373 -2.56 -12.49 -48.21
C PRO A 373 -1.75 -13.79 -48.01
N ASP A 374 -1.10 -14.30 -49.06
CA ASP A 374 -0.14 -15.39 -48.94
C ASP A 374 1.12 -14.92 -48.17
N PRO A 375 1.43 -15.50 -47.00
CA PRO A 375 2.61 -15.14 -46.21
C PRO A 375 3.92 -15.23 -46.99
N ALA A 376 4.03 -16.13 -47.97
CA ALA A 376 5.24 -16.27 -48.79
C ALA A 376 5.54 -15.03 -49.65
N THR A 377 4.58 -14.12 -49.79
CA THR A 377 4.73 -12.88 -50.56
C THR A 377 5.01 -11.64 -49.70
N GLN A 378 4.97 -11.77 -48.37
CA GLN A 378 4.98 -10.66 -47.42
C GLN A 378 6.39 -10.18 -47.03
N ASP A 379 7.44 -10.89 -47.46
CA ASP A 379 8.84 -10.48 -47.33
C ASP A 379 9.30 -9.47 -48.41
N LYS A 380 8.42 -9.09 -49.34
CA LYS A 380 8.74 -8.17 -50.44
C LYS A 380 8.74 -6.72 -49.94
N GLU A 381 9.44 -5.86 -50.68
CA GLU A 381 9.49 -4.43 -50.37
C GLU A 381 8.08 -3.81 -50.33
N PRO A 382 7.67 -3.23 -49.19
CA PRO A 382 6.33 -2.69 -49.02
C PRO A 382 6.12 -1.41 -49.85
N PRO A 383 4.85 -1.08 -50.16
CA PRO A 383 4.54 0.13 -50.91
C PRO A 383 4.86 1.40 -50.13
N LEU A 384 4.92 2.53 -50.83
CA LEU A 384 5.03 3.87 -50.25
C LEU A 384 3.72 4.66 -50.42
N MET A 385 3.62 5.81 -49.75
CA MET A 385 2.49 6.73 -49.91
C MET A 385 2.24 7.12 -51.37
N GLU A 386 3.29 7.24 -52.18
CA GLU A 386 3.19 7.53 -53.61
C GLU A 386 2.47 6.40 -54.38
N ASP A 387 2.69 5.14 -54.02
CA ASP A 387 2.05 4.00 -54.68
C ASP A 387 0.54 3.98 -54.40
N LEU A 388 0.13 4.31 -53.17
CA LEU A 388 -1.29 4.46 -52.84
C LEU A 388 -1.93 5.63 -53.59
N TYR A 389 -1.23 6.78 -53.67
CA TYR A 389 -1.71 7.93 -54.45
C TYR A 389 -1.91 7.57 -55.93
N LYS A 390 -0.95 6.89 -56.55
CA LYS A 390 -1.09 6.41 -57.94
C LYS A 390 -2.25 5.44 -58.09
N THR A 391 -2.44 4.53 -57.12
CA THR A 391 -3.55 3.57 -57.11
C THR A 391 -4.90 4.29 -57.06
N LEU A 392 -5.08 5.24 -56.14
CA LEU A 392 -6.32 6.01 -55.99
C LEU A 392 -6.64 6.84 -57.23
N VAL A 393 -5.64 7.50 -57.83
CA VAL A 393 -5.82 8.25 -59.08
C VAL A 393 -6.20 7.30 -60.23
N GLY A 394 -5.60 6.11 -60.28
CA GLY A 394 -5.84 5.10 -61.31
C GLY A 394 -7.16 4.33 -61.18
N MET A 395 -7.91 4.48 -60.08
CA MET A 395 -9.24 3.86 -59.95
C MET A 395 -10.32 4.58 -60.77
N GLU A 396 -10.03 5.78 -61.30
CA GLU A 396 -10.94 6.58 -62.14
C GLU A 396 -12.34 6.84 -61.51
N ASP A 397 -12.40 6.88 -60.18
CA ASP A 397 -13.61 7.12 -59.38
C ASP A 397 -13.54 8.50 -58.69
N GLU A 398 -14.64 9.25 -58.65
CA GLU A 398 -14.68 10.59 -58.05
C GLU A 398 -14.38 10.59 -56.54
N VAL A 399 -14.84 9.57 -55.81
CA VAL A 399 -14.56 9.39 -54.38
C VAL A 399 -13.08 9.03 -54.18
N ALA A 400 -12.53 8.19 -55.06
CA ALA A 400 -11.10 7.85 -55.05
C ALA A 400 -10.21 9.08 -55.28
N ARG A 401 -10.60 9.95 -56.22
CA ARG A 401 -9.90 11.22 -56.48
C ARG A 401 -9.94 12.13 -55.26
N GLY A 402 -11.08 12.25 -54.59
CA GLY A 402 -11.19 13.00 -53.34
C GLY A 402 -10.28 12.48 -52.23
N LEU A 403 -10.06 11.16 -52.13
CA LEU A 403 -9.08 10.57 -51.21
C LEU A 403 -7.63 10.84 -51.64
N ALA A 404 -7.35 10.76 -52.95
CA ALA A 404 -6.02 11.06 -53.50
C ALA A 404 -5.61 12.52 -53.20
N ASP A 405 -6.52 13.48 -53.35
CA ASP A 405 -6.28 14.89 -53.07
C ASP A 405 -5.90 15.11 -51.60
N ARG A 406 -6.47 14.35 -50.65
CA ARG A 406 -6.16 14.45 -49.22
C ARG A 406 -4.75 13.98 -48.88
N ILE A 407 -4.22 13.01 -49.61
CA ILE A 407 -2.87 12.48 -49.39
C ILE A 407 -1.80 13.13 -50.28
N GLU A 408 -2.20 13.89 -51.30
CA GLU A 408 -1.28 14.57 -52.22
C GLU A 408 -0.24 15.42 -51.49
N LYS A 409 -0.61 16.04 -50.37
CA LYS A 409 0.29 16.83 -49.54
C LYS A 409 1.54 16.07 -49.04
N PHE A 410 1.45 14.75 -48.90
CA PHE A 410 2.58 13.88 -48.49
C PHE A 410 3.43 13.39 -49.66
N VAL A 411 2.92 13.51 -50.90
CA VAL A 411 3.59 13.00 -52.11
C VAL A 411 4.19 14.13 -52.95
N LYS A 412 3.47 15.24 -53.11
CA LYS A 412 3.87 16.40 -53.93
C LYS A 412 3.83 17.72 -53.18
N GLY A 413 3.32 17.75 -51.96
CA GLY A 413 3.08 18.98 -51.20
C GLY A 413 4.14 19.30 -50.14
N SER A 414 3.73 20.07 -49.14
CA SER A 414 4.61 20.55 -48.06
C SER A 414 5.05 19.48 -47.07
N LEU A 415 4.42 18.28 -47.09
CA LEU A 415 4.71 17.19 -46.16
C LEU A 415 5.54 16.06 -46.80
N VAL A 416 6.15 16.31 -47.97
CA VAL A 416 7.12 15.40 -48.59
C VAL A 416 8.34 15.24 -47.66
N GLY A 417 8.88 14.02 -47.57
CA GLY A 417 9.96 13.69 -46.64
C GLY A 417 9.51 13.08 -45.31
N ILE A 418 8.21 12.90 -45.05
CA ILE A 418 7.73 12.21 -43.82
C ILE A 418 7.55 10.71 -44.06
N PHE A 419 6.85 10.32 -45.12
CA PHE A 419 6.41 8.94 -45.39
C PHE A 419 6.76 8.48 -46.82
N ASP A 420 7.85 9.00 -47.37
CA ASP A 420 8.25 8.84 -48.78
C ASP A 420 9.43 7.88 -48.98
N GLN A 421 9.87 7.19 -47.93
CA GLN A 421 10.98 6.25 -47.95
C GLN A 421 10.65 5.01 -47.12
N GLN A 422 11.38 3.93 -47.38
CA GLN A 422 11.30 2.71 -46.58
C GLN A 422 11.77 2.96 -45.14
N THR A 423 11.24 2.16 -44.20
CA THR A 423 11.70 2.19 -42.81
C THR A 423 13.20 1.93 -42.75
N ASN A 424 13.93 2.75 -42.02
CA ASN A 424 15.38 2.63 -41.89
C ASN A 424 15.86 2.76 -40.44
N ILE A 425 14.97 2.46 -39.50
CA ILE A 425 15.19 2.55 -38.06
C ILE A 425 15.25 1.15 -37.50
N GLU A 426 16.23 0.91 -36.64
CA GLU A 426 16.31 -0.32 -35.86
C GLU A 426 16.49 0.05 -34.39
N ILE A 427 15.54 -0.36 -33.54
CA ILE A 427 15.62 -0.15 -32.10
C ILE A 427 16.58 -1.19 -31.53
N ARG A 428 17.78 -0.75 -31.12
CA ARG A 428 18.82 -1.65 -30.59
C ARG A 428 19.23 -1.32 -29.16
N ASN A 429 18.87 -0.13 -28.68
CA ASN A 429 19.26 0.35 -27.36
C ASN A 429 18.17 0.09 -26.32
N GLN A 430 18.60 -0.26 -25.09
CA GLN A 430 17.72 -0.47 -23.95
C GLN A 430 16.90 0.78 -23.60
N LEU A 431 17.45 1.98 -23.80
CA LEU A 431 16.70 3.23 -23.74
C LEU A 431 16.61 3.83 -25.14
N THR A 432 15.40 3.86 -25.70
CA THR A 432 15.12 4.52 -26.98
C THR A 432 14.04 5.57 -26.82
N VAL A 433 14.24 6.76 -27.38
CA VAL A 433 13.32 7.89 -27.28
C VAL A 433 13.03 8.48 -28.65
#